data_AF-A0A1G9VQN7-F1
#
_entry.id   AF-A0A1G9VQN7-F1
#
_cell.length_a   1.000
_cell.length_b   1.000
_cell.length_c   1.000
_cell.angle_alpha   90.00
_cell.angle_beta   90.00
_cell.angle_gamma   90.00
#
_symmetry.space_group_name_H-M   'P 1'
#
loop_
_entity.id
_entity.type
_entity.pdbx_description
1 polymer ?
#
loop_
_entity_poly.entity_id
_entity_poly.type
_entity_poly.pdbx_seq_one_letter_code
_entity_poly.pdbx_strand_id
1 'polypeptide(L)'
;MSAQTDGPDGPLIPMPELTPNALRAAVARIAPSRIPALTQHLFEATTNAQQTQSLAPLRAFVHSWAVVVAVERHPERRATV
;
A
#
# COMPACT_ATOMS: atom_id res chain seq x y z
N MET A 1 36.18 -2.86 7.79
CA MET A 1 35.06 -2.79 8.76
C MET A 1 34.52 -1.38 8.65
N SER A 2 33.57 -1.17 7.74
CA SER A 2 33.05 0.16 7.40
C SER A 2 31.66 0.30 8.00
N ALA A 3 31.49 1.40 8.72
CA ALA A 3 30.39 1.73 9.61
C ALA A 3 29.01 1.35 9.04
N GLN A 4 28.31 0.46 9.75
CA GLN A 4 26.86 0.41 9.71
C GLN A 4 26.35 1.69 10.37
N THR A 5 25.87 2.62 9.54
CA THR A 5 25.13 3.78 10.00
C THR A 5 23.77 3.28 10.48
N ASP A 6 23.65 2.99 11.77
CA ASP A 6 22.36 2.87 12.47
C ASP A 6 21.74 4.28 12.57
N GLY A 7 21.12 4.75 11.48
CA GLY A 7 20.13 5.83 11.51
C GLY A 7 18.74 5.26 11.76
N PRO A 8 17.69 6.07 11.98
CA PRO A 8 16.33 5.57 12.23
C PRO A 8 15.68 5.07 10.93
N ASP A 9 16.33 4.15 10.23
CA ASP A 9 15.93 3.53 8.97
C ASP A 9 14.86 2.44 9.20
N GLY A 10 13.91 2.74 10.08
CA GLY A 10 12.71 1.96 10.29
C GLY A 10 11.63 2.33 9.26
N PRO A 11 10.61 1.48 9.08
CA PRO A 11 9.53 1.76 8.15
C PRO A 11 8.89 3.13 8.47
N LEU A 12 8.67 3.96 7.43
CA LEU A 12 8.15 5.33 7.55
C LEU A 12 6.81 5.41 8.32
N ILE A 13 6.05 4.32 8.27
CA ILE A 13 4.84 4.08 9.05
C ILE A 13 4.82 2.60 9.50
N PRO A 14 4.21 2.27 10.65
CA PRO A 14 3.89 0.89 10.97
C PRO A 14 2.97 0.29 9.90
N MET A 15 2.92 -1.04 9.80
CA MET A 15 1.98 -1.70 8.89
C MET A 15 0.56 -1.21 9.19
N PRO A 16 -0.14 -0.59 8.23
CA PRO A 16 -1.52 -0.21 8.45
C PRO A 16 -2.38 -1.47 8.57
N GLU A 17 -3.54 -1.32 9.18
CA GLU A 17 -4.56 -2.36 9.12
C GLU A 17 -4.90 -2.68 7.66
N LEU A 18 -5.22 -3.95 7.39
CA LEU A 18 -5.60 -4.43 6.07
C LEU A 18 -7.06 -4.05 5.76
N THR A 19 -7.34 -2.74 5.79
CA THR A 19 -8.63 -2.14 5.47
C THR A 19 -8.46 -1.03 4.42
N PRO A 20 -9.44 -0.80 3.54
CA PRO A 20 -9.34 0.24 2.51
C PRO A 20 -9.07 1.65 3.07
N ASN A 21 -9.65 1.96 4.24
CA ASN A 21 -9.45 3.24 4.91
C ASN A 21 -8.01 3.40 5.42
N ALA A 22 -7.48 2.40 6.12
CA ALA A 22 -6.13 2.45 6.66
C ALA A 22 -5.07 2.46 5.54
N LEU A 23 -5.30 1.69 4.46
CA LEU A 23 -4.44 1.72 3.28
C LEU A 23 -4.43 3.09 2.61
N ARG A 24 -5.58 3.76 2.47
CA ARG A 24 -5.64 5.11 1.91
C ARG A 24 -4.86 6.11 2.77
N ALA A 25 -5.03 6.06 4.10
CA ALA A 25 -4.31 6.93 5.02
C ALA A 25 -2.79 6.72 4.94
N ALA A 26 -2.35 5.46 4.85
CA ALA A 26 -0.95 5.10 4.65
C ALA A 26 -0.40 5.66 3.34
N VAL A 27 -1.09 5.41 2.21
CA VAL A 27 -0.69 5.89 0.87
C VAL A 27 -0.65 7.41 0.83
N ALA A 28 -1.60 8.11 1.46
CA ALA A 28 -1.61 9.57 1.49
C ALA A 28 -0.36 10.15 2.19
N ARG A 29 0.22 9.41 3.15
CA ARG A 29 1.39 9.83 3.92
C ARG A 29 2.71 9.50 3.25
N ILE A 30 2.82 8.35 2.57
CA ILE A 30 4.11 7.87 2.01
C ILE A 30 4.20 8.02 0.48
N ALA A 31 3.07 8.01 -0.23
CA ALA A 31 3.01 8.04 -1.70
C ALA A 31 1.72 8.73 -2.19
N PRO A 32 1.52 10.04 -1.92
CA PRO A 32 0.28 10.75 -2.26
C PRO A 32 -0.03 10.73 -3.77
N SER A 33 0.99 10.63 -4.62
CA SER A 33 0.84 10.48 -6.07
C SER A 33 0.12 9.20 -6.49
N ARG A 34 0.06 8.17 -5.63
CA ARG A 34 -0.65 6.90 -5.90
C ARG A 34 -2.13 6.92 -5.48
N ILE A 35 -2.61 7.97 -4.82
CA ILE A 35 -4.02 8.09 -4.39
C ILE A 35 -5.03 7.98 -5.54
N PRO A 36 -4.80 8.60 -6.72
CA PRO A 36 -5.69 8.41 -7.87
C PRO A 36 -5.78 6.95 -8.31
N ALA A 37 -4.64 6.25 -8.38
CA ALA A 37 -4.59 4.83 -8.74
C ALA A 37 -5.29 3.94 -7.69
N LEU A 38 -5.16 4.26 -6.40
CA LEU A 38 -5.87 3.57 -5.32
C LEU A 38 -7.37 3.70 -5.46
N THR A 39 -7.85 4.92 -5.71
CA THR A 39 -9.28 5.19 -5.88
C THR A 39 -9.84 4.48 -7.10
N GLN A 40 -9.12 4.50 -8.23
CA GLN A 40 -9.53 3.80 -9.45
C GLN A 40 -9.62 2.28 -9.22
N HIS A 41 -8.61 1.67 -8.61
CA HIS A 41 -8.62 0.22 -8.35
C HIS A 41 -9.69 -0.17 -7.33
N LEU A 42 -10.04 0.70 -6.36
CA LEU A 42 -11.17 0.45 -5.46
C LEU A 42 -12.50 0.45 -6.21
N PHE A 43 -12.70 1.37 -7.14
CA PHE A 43 -13.89 1.43 -7.98
C PHE A 43 -14.03 0.19 -8.86
N GLU A 44 -12.92 -0.24 -9.48
CA GLU A 44 -12.87 -1.48 -10.26
C GLU A 44 -13.18 -2.71 -9.40
N ALA A 45 -12.54 -2.85 -8.24
CA ALA A 45 -12.79 -3.96 -7.32
C ALA A 45 -14.24 -3.99 -6.82
N THR A 46 -14.85 -2.83 -6.56
CA THR A 46 -16.26 -2.74 -6.18
C THR A 46 -17.17 -3.13 -7.33
N THR A 47 -16.89 -2.66 -8.55
CA THR A 47 -17.64 -3.02 -9.76
C THR A 47 -17.58 -4.54 -10.01
N ASN A 48 -16.38 -5.11 -9.97
CA ASN A 48 -16.17 -6.55 -10.14
C ASN A 48 -16.85 -7.37 -9.03
N ALA A 49 -16.82 -6.87 -7.78
CA ALA A 49 -17.50 -7.53 -6.66
C ALA A 49 -19.02 -7.59 -6.86
N GLN A 50 -19.61 -6.51 -7.39
CA GLN A 50 -21.04 -6.48 -7.74
C GLN A 50 -21.35 -7.43 -8.91
N GLN A 51 -20.56 -7.37 -9.98
CA GLN A 51 -20.75 -8.22 -11.17
C GLN A 51 -20.62 -9.71 -10.87
N THR A 52 -19.69 -10.08 -10.00
CA THR A 52 -19.44 -11.48 -9.60
C THR A 52 -20.21 -11.90 -8.35
N GLN A 53 -20.96 -10.99 -7.74
CA GLN A 53 -21.63 -11.16 -6.45
C GLN A 53 -20.69 -11.74 -5.37
N SER A 54 -19.44 -11.29 -5.35
CA SER A 54 -18.37 -11.86 -4.52
C SER A 54 -17.51 -10.77 -3.90
N LEU A 55 -17.11 -10.96 -2.64
CA LEU A 55 -16.15 -10.07 -1.97
C LEU A 55 -14.69 -10.39 -2.31
N ALA A 56 -14.43 -11.40 -3.15
CA ALA A 56 -13.07 -11.76 -3.54
C ALA A 56 -12.28 -10.60 -4.18
N PRO A 57 -12.86 -9.78 -5.09
CA PRO A 57 -12.14 -8.65 -5.68
C PRO A 57 -11.73 -7.58 -4.66
N LEU A 58 -12.58 -7.30 -3.66
CA LEU A 58 -12.25 -6.36 -2.58
C LEU A 58 -11.14 -6.90 -1.68
N ARG A 59 -11.15 -8.21 -1.39
CA ARG A 59 -10.04 -8.85 -0.67
C ARG A 59 -8.74 -8.75 -1.48
N ALA A 60 -8.78 -9.05 -2.78
CA ALA A 60 -7.61 -8.95 -3.65
C ALA A 60 -7.06 -7.50 -3.69
N PHE A 61 -7.95 -6.50 -3.80
CA PHE A 61 -7.58 -5.08 -3.70
C PHE A 61 -6.78 -4.77 -2.44
N VAL A 62 -7.27 -5.17 -1.27
CA VAL A 62 -6.60 -4.93 0.02
C VAL A 62 -5.21 -5.58 0.04
N HIS A 63 -5.08 -6.82 -0.42
CA HIS A 63 -3.80 -7.53 -0.44
C HIS A 63 -2.80 -6.87 -1.39
N SER A 64 -3.23 -6.51 -2.61
CA SER A 64 -2.37 -5.83 -3.60
C SER A 64 -1.85 -4.50 -3.06
N TRP A 65 -2.70 -3.70 -2.42
CA TRP A 65 -2.28 -2.41 -1.85
C TRP A 65 -1.45 -2.55 -0.58
N ALA A 66 -1.65 -3.59 0.21
CA ALA A 66 -0.79 -3.89 1.35
C ALA A 66 0.66 -4.15 0.92
N VAL A 67 0.86 -4.85 -0.21
CA VAL A 67 2.20 -5.07 -0.79
C VAL A 67 2.80 -3.74 -1.26
N VAL A 68 2.04 -2.90 -1.96
CA VAL A 68 2.51 -1.58 -2.41
C VAL A 68 2.93 -0.72 -1.21
N VAL A 69 2.11 -0.65 -0.17
CA VAL A 69 2.44 0.10 1.06
C VAL A 69 3.65 -0.49 1.77
N ALA A 70 3.77 -1.83 1.81
CA ALA A 70 4.92 -2.51 2.38
C ALA A 70 6.21 -2.27 1.59
N VAL A 71 6.16 -1.91 0.31
CA VAL A 71 7.33 -1.46 -0.45
C VAL A 71 7.58 0.03 -0.21
N GLU A 72 6.56 0.86 -0.34
CA GLU A 72 6.67 2.33 -0.22
C GLU A 72 7.11 2.81 1.16
N ARG A 73 6.79 2.07 2.23
CA ARG A 73 7.21 2.41 3.59
C ARG A 73 8.70 2.15 3.85
N HIS A 74 9.39 1.45 2.94
CA HIS A 74 10.81 1.09 3.02
C HIS A 74 11.60 1.85 1.92
N PRO A 75 12.05 3.08 2.19
CA PRO A 75 12.74 3.92 1.20
C PRO A 75 14.02 3.27 0.66
N GLU A 76 14.69 2.41 1.44
CA GLU A 76 15.87 1.66 1.01
C GLU A 76 15.59 0.68 -0.14
N ARG A 77 14.37 0.13 -0.21
CA ARG A 77 13.95 -0.77 -1.31
C ARG A 77 13.56 -0.03 -2.58
N ARG A 78 13.27 1.28 -2.49
CA ARG A 78 12.92 2.10 -3.65
C ARG A 78 14.12 2.50 -4.49
N ALA A 79 15.32 2.54 -3.90
CA ALA A 79 16.54 3.02 -4.55
C ALA A 79 17.30 1.93 -5.33
N THR A 80 16.83 0.68 -5.34
CA THR A 80 17.54 -0.46 -5.94
C THR A 80 16.99 -0.93 -7.30
N VAL A 81 16.26 -0.08 -8.03
CA VAL A 81 15.69 -0.39 -9.36
C VAL A 81 16.20 0.57 -10.42
#